data_AF-A0A3N7CFJ4-F1
#
_entry.id   AF-A0A3N7CFJ4-F1
#
_cell.length_a   1.000
_cell.length_b   1.000
_cell.length_c   1.000
_cell.angle_alpha   90.00
_cell.angle_beta   90.00
_cell.angle_gamma   90.00
#
_symmetry.space_group_name_H-M   'P 1'
#
loop_
_entity.id
_entity.type
_entity.pdbx_description
1 polymer ?
#
loop_
_entity_poly.entity_id
_entity_poly.type
_entity_poly.pdbx_seq_one_letter_code
_entity_poly.pdbx_strand_id
1 'polypeptide(L)'
;MKNFINNFFSRPPVIFPLVACFLLFLTFNEAQLFLLSEDTAAIFKVRPILMAMMTVFWIGATLFHKWGALGFLILTAVTVGIYFFMPGSEFKQLLGNVLMLRIPYDGKVFPIPMSIIFSFAILYYFRKME
;
A
#
# COMPACT_ATOMS: atom_id res chain seq x y z
N MET A 1 23.12 7.30 -18.72
CA MET A 1 21.70 7.52 -18.35
C MET A 1 20.71 6.68 -19.16
N LYS A 2 20.72 6.70 -20.50
CA LYS A 2 19.78 5.89 -21.33
C LYS A 2 19.79 4.38 -21.00
N ASN A 3 20.96 3.77 -20.79
CA ASN A 3 21.05 2.35 -20.41
C ASN A 3 20.57 2.06 -18.97
N PHE A 4 20.71 3.01 -18.05
CA PHE A 4 20.20 2.87 -16.68
C PHE A 4 18.67 2.91 -16.69
N ILE A 5 18.10 3.90 -17.38
CA ILE A 5 16.65 4.04 -17.61
C ILE A 5 16.10 2.78 -18.28
N ASN A 6 16.70 2.33 -19.40
CA ASN A 6 16.22 1.13 -20.09
C ASN A 6 16.32 -0.15 -19.24
N ASN A 7 17.40 -0.36 -18.48
CA ASN A 7 17.51 -1.54 -17.61
C ASN A 7 16.58 -1.47 -16.39
N PHE A 8 16.32 -0.27 -15.86
CA PHE A 8 15.39 -0.04 -14.76
C PHE A 8 13.95 -0.31 -15.16
N PHE A 9 13.59 -0.02 -16.42
CA PHE A 9 12.24 -0.19 -16.93
C PHE A 9 12.00 -1.53 -17.66
N SER A 10 13.03 -2.24 -18.15
CA SER A 10 12.85 -3.43 -19.03
C SER A 10 13.10 -4.79 -18.37
N ARG A 11 13.59 -4.83 -17.13
CA ARG A 11 13.54 -6.01 -16.24
C ARG A 11 12.51 -5.73 -15.14
N PRO A 12 11.94 -6.74 -14.43
CA PRO A 12 11.15 -6.46 -13.22
C PRO A 12 11.96 -5.47 -12.38
N PRO A 13 11.49 -4.22 -12.22
CA PRO A 13 12.31 -3.17 -11.63
C PRO A 13 12.70 -3.67 -10.24
N VAL A 14 13.95 -3.51 -9.85
CA VAL A 14 14.42 -3.89 -8.49
C VAL A 14 13.54 -3.23 -7.41
N ILE A 15 12.86 -2.13 -7.75
CA ILE A 15 11.82 -1.49 -6.94
C ILE A 15 10.70 -2.46 -6.53
N PHE A 16 10.20 -3.34 -7.40
CA PHE A 16 9.06 -4.21 -7.09
C PHE A 16 9.32 -5.13 -5.88
N PRO A 17 10.40 -5.94 -5.85
CA PRO A 17 10.75 -6.72 -4.68
C PRO A 17 11.16 -5.83 -3.49
N LEU A 18 11.78 -4.66 -3.70
CA LEU A 18 12.07 -3.73 -2.60
C LEU A 18 10.79 -3.20 -1.93
N VAL A 19 9.76 -2.86 -2.71
CA VAL A 19 8.46 -2.44 -2.19
C VAL A 19 7.77 -3.62 -1.49
N ALA A 20 7.94 -4.85 -1.98
CA ALA A 20 7.44 -6.04 -1.28
C ALA A 20 8.10 -6.21 0.10
N CYS A 21 9.42 -6.07 0.19
CA CYS A 21 10.15 -6.09 1.46
C CYS A 21 9.71 -4.96 2.40
N PHE A 22 9.51 -3.75 1.85
CA PHE A 22 9.01 -2.61 2.61
C PHE A 22 7.60 -2.86 3.17
N LEU A 23 6.68 -3.38 2.35
CA LEU A 23 5.32 -3.72 2.76
C LEU A 23 5.30 -4.86 3.79
N LEU A 24 6.19 -5.85 3.66
CA LEU A 24 6.40 -6.91 4.65
C LEU A 24 6.86 -6.33 6.00
N PHE A 25 7.85 -5.45 5.99
CA PHE A 25 8.33 -4.78 7.19
C PHE A 25 7.20 -3.99 7.87
N LEU A 26 6.44 -3.20 7.10
CA LEU A 26 5.33 -2.44 7.66
C LEU A 26 4.21 -3.33 8.20
N THR A 27 3.92 -4.44 7.54
CA THR A 27 2.94 -5.43 8.02
C THR A 27 3.39 -6.04 9.34
N PHE A 28 4.67 -6.40 9.46
CA PHE A 28 5.22 -6.94 10.70
C PHE A 28 5.18 -5.90 11.82
N ASN A 29 5.56 -4.65 11.53
CA ASN A 29 5.50 -3.57 12.50
C ASN A 29 4.06 -3.31 13.00
N GLU A 30 3.08 -3.25 12.10
CA GLU A 30 1.66 -3.12 12.46
C GLU A 30 1.16 -4.33 13.26
N ALA A 31 1.57 -5.55 12.91
CA ALA A 31 1.22 -6.75 13.66
C ALA A 31 1.84 -6.75 15.07
N GLN A 32 3.08 -6.28 15.21
CA GLN A 32 3.74 -6.15 16.52
C GLN A 32 3.05 -5.08 17.38
N LEU A 33 2.74 -3.91 16.80
CA LEU A 33 1.98 -2.86 17.49
C LEU A 33 0.62 -3.39 17.97
N PHE A 34 -0.05 -4.18 17.13
CA PHE A 34 -1.29 -4.85 17.51
C PHE A 34 -1.11 -5.82 18.69
N LEU A 35 -0.11 -6.70 18.65
CA LEU A 35 0.14 -7.69 19.72
C LEU A 35 0.53 -7.04 21.05
N LEU A 36 1.16 -5.87 21.01
CA LEU A 36 1.57 -5.12 22.21
C LEU A 36 0.50 -4.13 22.70
N SER A 37 -0.55 -3.87 21.91
CA SER A 37 -1.65 -3.00 22.33
C SER A 37 -2.59 -3.71 23.29
N GLU A 38 -2.91 -3.08 24.43
CA GLU A 38 -3.93 -3.57 25.36
C GLU A 38 -5.37 -3.25 24.89
N ASP A 39 -5.51 -2.64 23.71
CA ASP A 39 -6.80 -2.26 23.13
C ASP A 39 -7.61 -3.49 22.71
N THR A 40 -8.66 -3.77 23.47
CA THR A 40 -9.55 -4.93 23.28
C THR A 40 -10.58 -4.73 22.16
N ALA A 41 -10.73 -3.51 21.64
CA ALA A 41 -11.69 -3.22 20.59
C ALA A 41 -11.32 -3.96 19.29
N ALA A 42 -12.17 -4.93 18.91
CA ALA A 42 -11.99 -5.79 17.74
C ALA A 42 -11.78 -5.02 16.43
N ILE A 43 -12.21 -3.76 16.39
CA ILE A 43 -12.14 -2.87 15.24
C ILE A 43 -10.69 -2.48 14.89
N PHE A 44 -9.78 -2.38 15.87
CA PHE A 44 -8.36 -2.09 15.64
C PHE A 44 -7.58 -3.28 15.07
N LYS A 45 -8.16 -4.50 15.14
CA LYS A 45 -7.55 -5.74 14.63
C LYS A 45 -7.56 -5.84 13.10
N VAL A 46 -8.38 -5.01 12.43
CA VAL A 46 -8.60 -5.07 10.98
C VAL A 46 -7.44 -4.45 10.20
N ARG A 47 -6.75 -3.45 10.77
CA ARG A 47 -5.64 -2.75 10.09
C ARG A 47 -4.45 -3.67 9.72
N PRO A 48 -3.86 -4.47 10.63
CA PRO A 48 -2.74 -5.35 10.28
C PRO A 48 -3.16 -6.41 9.24
N ILE A 49 -4.41 -6.87 9.28
CA ILE A 49 -4.97 -7.79 8.28
C ILE A 49 -5.00 -7.13 6.90
N LEU A 50 -5.49 -5.89 6.81
CA LEU A 50 -5.56 -5.16 5.56
C LEU A 50 -4.16 -4.89 4.99
N MET A 51 -3.19 -4.57 5.86
CA MET A 51 -1.79 -4.40 5.47
C MET A 51 -1.16 -5.71 4.95
N ALA A 52 -1.45 -6.83 5.60
CA ALA A 52 -1.02 -8.15 5.16
C ALA A 52 -1.62 -8.50 3.79
N MET A 53 -2.92 -8.23 3.58
CA MET A 53 -3.57 -8.43 2.28
C MET A 53 -2.91 -7.58 1.18
N MET A 54 -2.68 -6.29 1.43
CA MET A 54 -1.97 -5.41 0.49
C MET A 54 -0.58 -5.96 0.16
N THR A 55 0.14 -6.49 1.14
CA THR A 55 1.46 -7.09 0.95
C THR A 55 1.40 -8.36 0.10
N VAL A 56 0.47 -9.27 0.38
CA VAL A 56 0.28 -10.51 -0.38
C VAL A 56 -0.08 -10.21 -1.84
N PHE A 57 -0.98 -9.27 -2.08
CA PHE A 57 -1.34 -8.88 -3.44
C PHE A 57 -0.19 -8.19 -4.19
N TRP A 58 0.61 -7.36 -3.50
CA TRP A 58 1.82 -6.79 -4.09
C TRP A 58 2.82 -7.88 -4.46
N ILE A 59 3.08 -8.83 -3.57
CA ILE A 59 3.96 -9.98 -3.87
C ILE A 59 3.42 -10.76 -5.07
N GLY A 60 2.12 -11.04 -5.13
CA GLY A 60 1.48 -11.66 -6.29
C GLY A 60 1.69 -10.85 -7.58
N ALA A 61 1.59 -9.52 -7.50
CA ALA A 61 1.87 -8.61 -8.62
C ALA A 61 3.35 -8.65 -9.06
N THR A 62 4.29 -8.79 -8.11
CA THR A 62 5.72 -8.94 -8.43
C THR A 62 6.03 -10.24 -9.18
N LEU A 63 5.24 -11.29 -8.95
CA LEU A 63 5.32 -12.58 -9.63
C LEU A 63 4.53 -12.62 -10.95
N PHE A 64 4.22 -11.46 -11.54
CA PHE A 64 3.51 -11.32 -12.83
C PHE A 64 2.06 -11.82 -12.85
N HIS A 65 1.45 -12.10 -11.69
CA HIS A 65 0.04 -12.48 -11.64
C HIS A 65 -0.86 -11.24 -11.73
N LYS A 66 -1.59 -11.10 -12.84
CA LYS A 66 -2.57 -10.01 -13.08
C LYS A 66 -3.60 -9.88 -11.95
N TRP A 67 -3.97 -11.00 -11.33
CA TRP A 67 -4.89 -11.05 -10.18
C TRP A 67 -4.33 -10.38 -8.93
N GLY A 68 -3.02 -10.48 -8.68
CA GLY A 68 -2.36 -9.78 -7.57
C GLY A 68 -2.37 -8.27 -7.78
N ALA A 69 -2.06 -7.83 -9.01
CA ALA A 69 -2.15 -6.42 -9.39
C ALA A 69 -3.57 -5.86 -9.23
N LEU A 70 -4.58 -6.59 -9.69
CA LEU A 70 -5.98 -6.19 -9.55
C LEU A 70 -6.41 -6.11 -8.08
N GLY A 71 -6.05 -7.11 -7.26
CA GLY A 71 -6.35 -7.11 -5.82
C GLY A 71 -5.75 -5.91 -5.09
N PHE A 72 -4.51 -5.55 -5.41
CA PHE A 72 -3.85 -4.37 -4.84
C PHE A 72 -4.54 -3.06 -5.25
N LEU A 73 -4.93 -2.94 -6.52
CA LEU A 73 -5.65 -1.77 -7.04
C LEU A 73 -7.00 -1.59 -6.38
N ILE A 74 -7.78 -2.67 -6.23
CA ILE A 74 -9.10 -2.63 -5.58
C ILE A 74 -8.94 -2.21 -4.11
N LEU A 75 -8.01 -2.81 -3.37
CA LEU A 75 -7.76 -2.42 -1.97
C LEU A 75 -7.30 -0.97 -1.86
N THR A 76 -6.47 -0.50 -2.78
CA THR A 76 -6.07 0.91 -2.82
C THR A 76 -7.28 1.81 -3.04
N ALA A 77 -8.15 1.50 -4.01
CA ALA A 77 -9.35 2.28 -4.29
C ALA A 77 -10.30 2.32 -3.07
N VAL A 78 -10.49 1.19 -2.39
CA VAL A 78 -11.33 1.10 -1.19
C VAL A 78 -10.74 1.91 -0.03
N THR A 79 -9.45 1.73 0.27
CA THR A 79 -8.78 2.44 1.39
C THR A 79 -8.77 3.95 1.16
N VAL A 80 -8.35 4.40 -0.02
CA VAL A 80 -8.36 5.83 -0.40
C VAL A 80 -9.79 6.38 -0.39
N GLY A 81 -10.74 5.63 -0.94
CA GLY A 81 -12.15 6.00 -0.98
C GLY A 81 -12.72 6.23 0.43
N ILE A 82 -12.49 5.28 1.34
CA ILE A 82 -12.90 5.42 2.74
C ILE A 82 -12.23 6.63 3.40
N TYR A 83 -10.95 6.87 3.12
CA TYR A 83 -10.24 7.99 3.71
C TYR A 83 -10.82 9.36 3.32
N PHE A 84 -11.08 9.59 2.03
CA PHE A 84 -11.51 10.90 1.54
C PHE A 84 -13.02 11.12 1.67
N PHE A 85 -13.82 10.08 1.50
CA PHE A 85 -15.28 10.22 1.37
C PHE A 85 -16.07 9.82 2.63
N MET A 86 -15.47 9.14 3.61
CA MET A 86 -16.19 8.76 4.83
C MET A 86 -16.04 9.83 5.93
N PRO A 87 -17.13 10.50 6.36
CA PRO A 87 -17.05 11.52 7.40
C PRO A 87 -16.95 10.92 8.81
N GLY A 88 -16.04 11.48 9.63
CA GLY A 88 -16.09 11.41 11.10
C GLY A 88 -16.00 10.05 11.78
N SER A 89 -15.65 8.97 11.08
CA SER A 89 -15.77 7.61 11.63
C SER A 89 -14.43 7.00 12.05
N GLU A 90 -14.47 6.14 13.07
CA GLU A 90 -13.40 5.19 13.41
C GLU A 90 -12.93 4.43 12.15
N PHE A 91 -13.85 4.10 11.22
CA PHE A 91 -13.56 3.48 9.93
C PHE A 91 -12.56 4.27 9.06
N LYS A 92 -12.59 5.61 9.07
CA LYS A 92 -11.61 6.44 8.36
C LYS A 92 -10.21 6.28 8.96
N GLN A 93 -10.11 6.16 10.28
CA GLN A 93 -8.84 5.93 10.97
C GLN A 93 -8.34 4.50 10.78
N LEU A 94 -9.25 3.52 10.67
CA LEU A 94 -8.91 2.10 10.59
C LEU A 94 -8.53 1.64 9.19
N LEU A 95 -9.40 1.91 8.21
CA LEU A 95 -9.27 1.42 6.83
C LEU A 95 -8.69 2.50 5.91
N GLY A 96 -9.05 3.76 6.15
CA GLY A 96 -8.62 4.85 5.29
C GLY A 96 -7.18 5.29 5.51
N ASN A 97 -6.70 5.22 6.75
CA ASN A 97 -5.38 5.72 7.13
C ASN A 97 -4.27 4.66 7.01
N VAL A 98 -4.41 3.72 6.07
CA VAL A 98 -3.41 2.68 5.79
C VAL A 98 -2.49 3.15 4.67
N LEU A 99 -1.17 3.00 4.86
CA LEU A 99 -0.15 3.48 3.90
C LEU A 99 -0.27 4.97 3.56
N MET A 100 -0.64 5.81 4.52
CA MET A 100 -0.69 7.27 4.36
C MET A 100 0.62 7.91 4.85
N LEU A 101 1.34 8.56 3.94
CA LEU A 101 2.44 9.44 4.30
C LEU A 101 1.87 10.81 4.69
N ARG A 102 2.17 11.26 5.91
CA ARG A 102 1.70 12.54 6.43
C ARG A 102 2.82 13.57 6.30
N ILE A 103 2.69 14.47 5.32
CA ILE A 103 3.69 15.51 5.08
C ILE A 103 3.24 16.79 5.77
N PRO A 104 4.03 17.36 6.71
CA PRO A 104 3.73 18.67 7.27
C PRO A 104 3.97 19.75 6.20
N TYR A 105 2.98 20.61 6.00
CA TYR A 105 3.03 21.74 5.08
C TYR A 105 2.26 22.93 5.67
N ASP A 106 2.96 24.03 5.92
CA ASP A 106 2.39 25.32 6.34
C ASP A 106 1.37 25.21 7.50
N GLY A 107 1.79 24.58 8.61
CA GLY A 107 0.94 24.36 9.79
C GLY A 107 -0.18 23.34 9.61
N LYS A 108 -0.29 22.69 8.44
CA LYS A 108 -1.27 21.63 8.14
C LYS A 108 -0.55 20.31 7.83
N VAL A 109 -1.27 19.20 7.95
CA VAL A 109 -0.77 17.86 7.58
C VAL A 109 -1.47 17.42 6.31
N PHE A 110 -0.71 17.23 5.22
CA PHE A 110 -1.24 16.72 3.97
C PHE A 110 -1.05 15.18 3.89
N PRO A 111 -2.13 14.40 3.84
CA PRO A 111 -2.05 12.95 3.74
C PRO A 111 -1.88 12.50 2.28
N ILE A 112 -0.76 11.85 1.98
CA ILE A 112 -0.47 11.25 0.68
C ILE A 112 -0.60 9.73 0.79
N PRO A 113 -1.58 9.10 0.14
CA PRO A 113 -1.69 7.64 0.11
C PRO A 113 -0.57 7.04 -0.75
N MET A 114 0.42 6.42 -0.11
CA MET A 114 1.52 5.73 -0.78
C MET A 114 1.01 4.56 -1.64
N SER A 115 -0.12 3.96 -1.26
CA SER A 115 -0.82 2.93 -2.02
C SER A 115 -1.21 3.39 -3.44
N ILE A 116 -1.48 4.69 -3.66
CA ILE A 116 -1.73 5.25 -5.00
C ILE A 116 -0.45 5.23 -5.84
N ILE A 117 0.68 5.64 -5.26
CA ILE A 117 1.98 5.63 -5.97
C ILE A 117 2.34 4.21 -6.39
N PHE A 118 2.14 3.25 -5.49
CA PHE A 118 2.31 1.82 -5.74
C PHE A 118 1.36 1.30 -6.83
N SER A 119 0.10 1.72 -6.80
CA SER A 119 -0.89 1.38 -7.85
C SER A 119 -0.49 1.91 -9.22
N PHE A 120 0.01 3.14 -9.32
CA PHE A 120 0.55 3.68 -10.57
C PHE A 120 1.75 2.88 -11.07
N ALA A 121 2.66 2.48 -10.17
CA ALA A 121 3.81 1.66 -10.53
C ALA A 121 3.39 0.29 -11.09
N ILE A 122 2.39 -0.36 -10.49
CA ILE A 122 1.79 -1.61 -11.00
C ILE A 122 1.20 -1.40 -12.39
N LEU A 123 0.34 -0.40 -12.57
CA LEU A 123 -0.35 -0.15 -13.85
C LEU A 123 0.64 0.16 -14.97
N TYR A 124 1.64 0.99 -14.68
CA TYR A 124 2.70 1.32 -15.63
C TYR A 124 3.50 0.07 -16.03
N TYR A 125 3.85 -0.78 -15.05
CA TYR A 125 4.61 -1.99 -15.28
C TYR A 125 3.84 -3.04 -16.09
N PHE A 126 2.59 -3.33 -15.72
CA PHE A 126 1.77 -4.31 -16.44
C PHE A 126 1.41 -3.84 -17.86
N ARG A 127 1.16 -2.54 -18.07
CA ARG A 127 0.94 -1.98 -19.42
C ARG A 127 2.16 -2.15 -20.34
N LYS A 128 3.38 -2.15 -19.79
CA LYS A 128 4.61 -2.30 -20.59
C LYS A 128 4.86 -3.76 -21.02
N MET A 129 4.23 -4.73 -20.35
CA MET A 129 4.43 -6.15 -20.62
C MET A 129 3.38 -6.77 -21.54
N GLU A 130 2.35 -6.01 -21.90
CA GLU A 130 1.42 -6.30 -23.00
C GLU A 130 1.91 -5.62 -24.29
#